data_AF-A0A7S0I1S6-F1
#
_entry.id   AF-A0A7S0I1S6-F1
#
_cell.length_a   1.000
_cell.length_b   1.000
_cell.length_c   1.000
_cell.angle_alpha   90.00
_cell.angle_beta   90.00
_cell.angle_gamma   90.00
#
_symmetry.space_group_name_H-M   'P 1'
#
loop_
_entity.id
_entity.type
_entity.pdbx_description
1 polymer ?
#
loop_
_entity_poly.entity_id
_entity_poly.type
_entity_poly.pdbx_seq_one_letter_code
_entity_poly.pdbx_strand_id
1 'polypeptide(L)'
;MKHLKEEVERITEQLDKDGSALSSEAMKGLQERRHDLLTALSVRSGTEGKINSELNAVTAKLRVHILNSVQVVCTTLSGAGSAALSKLTRGFDLVIIDEAAQAIEPSTLIPLQFQAKKYILVGDPRQLPATVFSRRSEELKFTRSLFERLQLAGYESHMLTVQYRMHPKIRAFPSRHFYQDRLTDFYSADEMAAPWHEDDR
;
A
#
# COMPACT_ATOMS: atom_id res chain seq x y z
N MET A 1 14.18 6.53 41.15
CA MET A 1 12.89 6.79 40.47
C MET A 1 12.58 8.27 40.36
N LYS A 2 12.56 9.02 41.48
CA LYS A 2 12.27 10.48 41.48
C LYS A 2 13.20 11.29 40.57
N HIS A 3 14.51 11.09 40.69
CA HIS A 3 15.53 11.77 39.88
C HIS A 3 15.41 11.53 38.36
N LEU A 4 15.08 10.29 37.94
CA LEU A 4 14.91 9.94 36.53
C LEU A 4 13.64 10.58 35.93
N LYS A 5 12.55 10.64 36.71
CA LYS A 5 11.31 11.31 36.29
C LYS A 5 11.51 12.81 36.12
N GLU A 6 12.18 13.45 37.09
CA GLU A 6 12.55 14.86 37.03
C GLU A 6 13.43 15.17 35.81
N GLU A 7 14.27 14.22 35.38
CA GLU A 7 15.13 14.37 34.21
C GLU A 7 14.38 14.24 32.87
N VAL A 8 13.43 13.31 32.77
CA VAL A 8 12.54 13.20 31.59
C VAL A 8 11.66 14.44 31.45
N GLU A 9 11.15 14.97 32.56
CA GLU A 9 10.29 16.15 32.58
C GLU A 9 11.07 17.40 32.15
N ARG A 10 12.31 17.58 32.66
CA ARG A 10 13.22 18.63 32.19
C ARG A 10 13.52 18.57 30.69
N ILE A 11 13.82 17.39 30.15
CA ILE A 11 14.09 17.23 28.71
C ILE A 11 12.84 17.50 27.86
N THR A 12 11.67 17.12 28.37
CA THR A 12 10.39 17.37 27.68
C THR A 12 10.07 18.86 27.64
N GLU A 13 10.21 19.57 28.76
CA GLU A 13 10.05 21.03 28.81
C GLU A 13 11.05 21.76 27.91
N GLN A 14 12.29 21.27 27.83
CA GLN A 14 13.32 21.83 26.96
C GLN A 14 13.01 21.64 25.48
N LEU A 15 12.47 20.47 25.09
CA LEU A 15 12.01 20.21 23.72
C LEU A 15 10.80 21.08 23.34
N ASP A 16 9.90 21.33 24.29
CA ASP A 16 8.68 22.12 24.05
C ASP A 16 8.95 23.63 24.00
N LYS A 17 9.90 24.15 24.81
CA LYS A 17 10.26 25.59 24.83
C LYS A 17 11.28 25.98 23.76
N ASP A 18 12.32 25.16 23.57
CA ASP A 18 13.48 25.54 22.75
C ASP A 18 13.56 24.73 21.44
N GLY A 19 12.57 23.90 21.14
CA GLY A 19 12.60 22.98 19.99
C GLY A 19 12.80 23.66 18.63
N SER A 20 12.38 24.91 18.48
CA SER A 20 12.59 25.69 17.24
C SER A 20 13.95 26.39 17.17
N ALA A 21 14.65 26.53 18.30
CA ALA A 21 15.95 27.22 18.41
C ALA A 21 17.15 26.25 18.46
N LEU A 22 16.90 24.94 18.63
CA LEU A 22 17.92 23.90 18.71
C LEU A 22 18.39 23.45 17.32
N SER A 23 19.68 23.12 17.19
CA SER A 23 20.19 22.50 15.97
C SER A 23 19.59 21.10 15.77
N SER A 24 19.51 20.65 14.52
CA SER A 24 18.98 19.31 14.18
C SER A 24 19.73 18.18 14.91
N GLU A 25 21.03 18.34 15.14
CA GLU A 25 21.87 17.37 15.85
C GLU A 25 21.52 17.32 17.35
N ALA A 26 21.34 18.49 17.97
CA ALA A 26 20.97 18.61 19.37
C ALA A 26 19.55 18.11 19.65
N MET A 27 18.59 18.38 18.74
CA MET A 27 17.23 17.83 18.83
C MET A 27 17.24 16.31 18.80
N LYS A 28 18.00 15.71 17.86
CA LYS A 28 18.09 14.25 17.73
C LYS A 28 18.69 13.62 19.00
N GLY A 29 19.78 14.18 19.53
CA GLY A 29 20.40 13.69 20.76
C GLY A 29 19.49 13.79 22.00
N LEU A 30 18.72 14.88 22.12
CA LEU A 30 17.74 15.02 23.21
C LEU A 30 16.58 14.04 23.08
N GLN A 31 16.12 13.75 21.86
CA GLN A 31 15.06 12.77 21.60
C GLN A 31 15.51 11.34 21.92
N GLU A 32 16.73 10.96 21.51
CA GLU A 32 17.33 9.66 21.82
C GLU A 32 17.49 9.49 23.34
N ARG A 33 18.04 10.49 24.03
CA ARG A 33 18.24 10.44 25.48
C ARG A 33 16.92 10.38 26.26
N ARG A 34 15.86 11.04 25.78
CA ARG A 34 14.51 10.92 26.36
C ARG A 34 13.94 9.51 26.17
N HIS A 35 14.16 8.90 25.00
CA HIS A 35 13.72 7.53 24.72
C HIS A 35 14.40 6.50 25.63
N ASP A 36 15.71 6.63 25.83
CA ASP A 36 16.48 5.73 26.70
C ASP A 36 16.04 5.85 28.16
N LEU A 37 15.81 7.08 28.64
CA LEU A 37 15.35 7.31 30.02
C LEU A 37 13.93 6.79 30.26
N LEU A 38 13.02 6.95 29.29
CA LEU A 38 11.66 6.38 29.36
C LEU A 38 11.69 4.85 29.35
N THR A 39 12.59 4.25 28.57
CA THR A 39 12.80 2.81 28.54
C THR A 39 13.32 2.31 29.89
N ALA A 40 14.33 2.97 30.47
CA ALA A 40 14.89 2.62 31.78
C ALA A 40 13.89 2.80 32.94
N LEU A 41 13.00 3.80 32.86
CA LEU A 41 11.89 4.00 33.81
C LEU A 41 10.80 2.92 33.67
N SER A 42 10.54 2.46 32.45
CA SER A 42 9.57 1.40 32.15
C SER A 42 9.98 0.07 32.76
N VAL A 43 11.24 -0.33 32.56
CA VAL A 43 11.79 -1.61 33.08
C VAL A 43 11.73 -1.69 34.61
N ARG A 44 11.89 -0.58 35.33
CA ARG A 44 11.99 -0.58 36.82
C ARG A 44 10.66 -0.53 37.57
N SER A 45 9.54 -0.28 36.91
CA SER A 45 8.30 0.12 37.61
C SER A 45 7.12 -0.86 37.45
N GLY A 46 7.26 -1.95 36.68
CA GLY A 46 6.10 -2.79 36.30
C GLY A 46 5.03 -2.03 35.50
N THR A 47 5.35 -0.80 35.07
CA THR A 47 4.49 0.10 34.30
C THR A 47 4.71 -0.04 32.80
N GLU A 48 5.51 -1.00 32.34
CA GLU A 48 5.76 -1.26 30.91
C GLU A 48 4.45 -1.37 30.12
N GLY A 49 3.42 -2.04 30.68
CA GLY A 49 2.10 -2.14 30.03
C GLY A 49 1.39 -0.79 29.90
N LYS A 50 1.50 0.10 30.91
CA LYS A 50 0.90 1.45 30.86
C LYS A 50 1.66 2.35 29.88
N ILE A 51 2.99 2.33 29.92
CA ILE A 51 3.82 3.16 29.04
C ILE A 51 3.69 2.69 27.59
N ASN A 52 3.69 1.39 27.32
CA ASN A 52 3.43 0.86 25.98
C ASN A 52 2.02 1.19 25.49
N SER A 53 1.01 1.13 26.35
CA SER A 53 -0.36 1.54 26.02
C SER A 53 -0.42 3.03 25.63
N GLU A 54 0.19 3.91 26.44
CA GLU A 54 0.26 5.34 26.16
C GLU A 54 1.04 5.63 24.87
N LEU A 55 2.19 4.98 24.66
CA LEU A 55 2.99 5.12 23.46
C LEU A 55 2.23 4.65 22.21
N ASN A 56 1.50 3.54 22.31
CA ASN A 56 0.63 3.05 21.24
C ASN A 56 -0.51 4.03 20.94
N ALA A 57 -1.10 4.64 21.97
CA ALA A 57 -2.16 5.64 21.81
C ALA A 57 -1.63 6.90 21.13
N VAL A 58 -0.45 7.41 21.52
CA VAL A 58 0.21 8.56 20.88
C VAL A 58 0.55 8.23 19.43
N THR A 59 1.14 7.05 19.17
CA THR A 59 1.50 6.61 17.81
C THR A 59 0.26 6.48 16.92
N ALA A 60 -0.84 5.95 17.45
CA ALA A 60 -2.11 5.85 16.72
C ALA A 60 -2.68 7.22 16.36
N LYS A 61 -2.63 8.19 17.29
CA LYS A 61 -3.04 9.57 17.01
C LYS A 61 -2.17 10.23 15.93
N LEU A 62 -0.85 10.06 16.01
CA LEU A 62 0.07 10.59 15.02
C LEU A 62 -0.17 9.98 13.63
N ARG A 63 -0.40 8.67 13.55
CA ARG A 63 -0.75 8.00 12.28
C ARG A 63 -2.01 8.58 11.65
N VAL A 64 -3.08 8.74 12.43
CA VAL A 64 -4.34 9.34 11.93
C VAL A 64 -4.11 10.79 11.50
N HIS A 65 -3.32 11.56 12.24
CA HIS A 65 -2.98 12.94 11.89
C HIS A 65 -2.25 13.02 10.54
N ILE A 66 -1.24 12.19 10.33
CA ILE A 66 -0.50 12.10 9.06
C ILE A 66 -1.44 11.66 7.93
N LEU A 67 -2.25 10.61 8.15
CA LEU A 67 -3.16 10.12 7.11
C LEU A 67 -4.22 11.16 6.71
N ASN A 68 -4.63 12.05 7.61
CA ASN A 68 -5.55 13.15 7.30
C ASN A 68 -4.87 14.31 6.55
N SER A 69 -3.54 14.44 6.59
CA SER A 69 -2.82 15.53 5.92
C SER A 69 -2.34 15.17 4.51
N VAL A 70 -2.29 13.89 4.17
CA VAL A 70 -1.87 13.42 2.83
C VAL A 70 -3.02 13.41 1.83
N GLN A 71 -2.67 13.50 0.55
CA GLN A 71 -3.63 13.47 -0.56
C GLN A 71 -3.83 12.06 -1.14
N VAL A 72 -2.82 11.19 -1.01
CA VAL A 72 -2.83 9.83 -1.55
C VAL A 72 -2.38 8.87 -0.47
N VAL A 73 -3.13 7.78 -0.31
CA VAL A 73 -2.81 6.69 0.61
C VAL A 73 -2.69 5.41 -0.19
N CYS A 74 -1.50 4.81 -0.19
CA CYS A 74 -1.28 3.49 -0.79
C CYS A 74 -1.35 2.42 0.30
N THR A 75 -2.10 1.35 0.05
CA THR A 75 -2.20 0.21 0.96
C THR A 75 -2.55 -1.05 0.18
N THR A 76 -2.29 -2.21 0.78
CA THR A 76 -2.82 -3.47 0.26
C THR A 76 -4.32 -3.56 0.53
N LEU A 77 -5.03 -4.44 -0.19
CA LEU A 77 -6.46 -4.68 0.07
C LEU A 77 -6.73 -5.08 1.52
N SER A 78 -5.87 -5.91 2.12
CA SER A 78 -5.98 -6.26 3.55
C SER A 78 -5.66 -5.08 4.47
N GLY A 79 -4.63 -4.28 4.12
CA GLY A 79 -4.23 -3.09 4.88
C GLY A 79 -5.30 -1.99 4.90
N ALA A 80 -6.17 -1.94 3.88
CA ALA A 80 -7.35 -1.09 3.85
C ALA A 80 -8.29 -1.34 5.04
N GLY A 81 -8.28 -2.54 5.63
CA GLY A 81 -9.02 -2.90 6.83
C GLY A 81 -8.42 -2.38 8.15
N SER A 82 -7.32 -1.63 8.11
CA SER A 82 -6.64 -1.19 9.32
C SER A 82 -7.46 -0.17 10.13
N ALA A 83 -7.36 -0.27 11.47
CA ALA A 83 -8.04 0.63 12.40
C ALA A 83 -7.60 2.11 12.26
N ALA A 84 -6.48 2.38 11.60
CA ALA A 84 -6.05 3.75 11.32
C ALA A 84 -6.87 4.37 10.18
N LEU A 85 -7.17 3.59 9.13
CA LEU A 85 -7.93 4.06 7.97
C LEU A 85 -9.43 4.19 8.29
N SER A 86 -9.97 3.34 9.15
CA SER A 86 -11.37 3.47 9.60
C SER A 86 -11.62 4.68 10.52
N LYS A 87 -10.56 5.28 11.07
CA LYS A 87 -10.62 6.47 11.93
C LYS A 87 -10.37 7.78 11.20
N LEU A 88 -10.26 7.74 9.87
CA LEU A 88 -10.08 8.96 9.08
C LEU A 88 -11.34 9.80 9.13
N THR A 89 -11.15 11.08 9.43
CA THR A 89 -12.24 12.06 9.39
C THR A 89 -12.52 12.50 7.96
N ARG A 90 -11.49 12.46 7.11
CA ARG A 90 -11.58 12.70 5.68
C ARG A 90 -11.71 11.34 4.99
N GLY A 91 -12.88 11.04 4.43
CA GLY A 91 -13.08 9.84 3.61
C GLY A 91 -12.32 9.92 2.28
N PHE A 92 -12.51 8.92 1.43
CA PHE A 92 -11.93 8.88 0.09
C PHE A 92 -13.01 9.15 -0.95
N ASP A 93 -12.80 10.10 -1.86
CA ASP A 93 -13.72 10.31 -3.00
C ASP A 93 -13.49 9.30 -4.14
N LEU A 94 -12.25 8.79 -4.25
CA LEU A 94 -11.79 7.87 -5.30
C LEU A 94 -10.95 6.75 -4.68
N VAL A 95 -11.25 5.52 -5.08
CA VAL A 95 -10.41 4.34 -4.79
C VAL A 95 -9.98 3.71 -6.11
N ILE A 96 -8.68 3.48 -6.25
CA ILE A 96 -8.09 2.75 -7.38
C ILE A 96 -7.54 1.43 -6.85
N ILE A 97 -7.93 0.32 -7.46
CA ILE A 97 -7.43 -1.02 -7.14
C ILE A 97 -6.63 -1.49 -8.33
N ASP A 98 -5.31 -1.55 -8.17
CA ASP A 98 -4.40 -2.13 -9.16
C ASP A 98 -4.29 -3.64 -8.98
N GLU A 99 -3.93 -4.36 -10.05
CA GLU A 99 -3.92 -5.83 -10.12
C GLU A 99 -5.23 -6.49 -9.64
N ALA A 100 -6.36 -5.83 -9.87
CA ALA A 100 -7.67 -6.23 -9.38
C ALA A 100 -8.12 -7.61 -9.90
N ALA A 101 -7.62 -8.02 -11.07
CA ALA A 101 -7.91 -9.33 -11.65
C ALA A 101 -7.27 -10.49 -10.86
N GLN A 102 -6.21 -10.22 -10.10
CA GLN A 102 -5.48 -11.21 -9.29
C GLN A 102 -5.99 -11.30 -7.83
N ALA A 103 -6.97 -10.48 -7.46
CA ALA A 103 -7.51 -10.47 -6.11
C ALA A 103 -8.78 -11.33 -6.00
N ILE A 104 -8.91 -12.10 -4.90
CA ILE A 104 -10.20 -12.73 -4.56
C ILE A 104 -11.23 -11.64 -4.28
N GLU A 105 -12.47 -11.90 -4.68
CA GLU A 105 -13.56 -10.95 -4.55
C GLU A 105 -13.71 -10.38 -3.12
N PRO A 106 -13.70 -11.17 -2.02
CA PRO A 106 -13.81 -10.62 -0.67
C PRO A 106 -12.73 -9.59 -0.32
N SER A 107 -11.49 -9.79 -0.79
CA SER A 107 -10.40 -8.84 -0.56
C SER A 107 -10.68 -7.50 -1.23
N THR A 108 -11.24 -7.51 -2.44
CA THR A 108 -11.61 -6.27 -3.16
C THR A 108 -12.77 -5.52 -2.49
N LEU A 109 -13.54 -6.18 -1.62
CA LEU A 109 -14.64 -5.53 -0.89
C LEU A 109 -14.15 -4.74 0.33
N ILE A 110 -12.97 -5.03 0.88
CA ILE A 110 -12.42 -4.34 2.07
C ILE A 110 -12.37 -2.81 1.88
N PRO A 111 -11.85 -2.25 0.78
CA PRO A 111 -11.83 -0.81 0.57
C PRO A 111 -13.22 -0.20 0.25
N LEU A 112 -14.28 -1.00 0.10
CA LEU A 112 -15.64 -0.46 -0.08
C LEU A 112 -16.16 0.21 1.20
N GLN A 113 -15.59 -0.11 2.36
CA GLN A 113 -15.93 0.56 3.63
C GLN A 113 -15.69 2.08 3.60
N PHE A 114 -14.85 2.55 2.69
CA PHE A 114 -14.54 3.97 2.52
C PHE A 114 -15.68 4.76 1.85
N GLN A 115 -16.68 4.08 1.30
CA GLN A 115 -17.86 4.72 0.67
C GLN A 115 -17.47 5.78 -0.36
N ALA A 116 -16.45 5.47 -1.16
CA ALA A 116 -15.96 6.40 -2.16
C ALA A 116 -17.00 6.61 -3.27
N LYS A 117 -16.98 7.80 -3.86
CA LYS A 117 -17.89 8.15 -4.95
C LYS A 117 -17.56 7.38 -6.22
N LYS A 118 -16.29 7.01 -6.40
CA LYS A 118 -15.80 6.29 -7.57
C LYS A 118 -14.80 5.20 -7.20
N TYR A 119 -14.96 4.04 -7.83
CA TYR A 119 -14.03 2.92 -7.76
C TYR A 119 -13.51 2.63 -9.17
N ILE A 120 -12.20 2.54 -9.33
CA ILE A 120 -11.54 2.16 -10.58
C ILE A 120 -10.78 0.87 -10.31
N LEU A 121 -11.15 -0.19 -11.02
CA LEU A 121 -10.43 -1.47 -10.97
C LEU A 121 -9.54 -1.56 -12.21
N VAL A 122 -8.26 -1.78 -12.00
CA VAL A 122 -7.25 -1.96 -13.05
C VAL A 122 -6.69 -3.37 -12.88
N GLY A 123 -6.65 -4.13 -13.98
CA GLY A 123 -6.14 -5.49 -13.95
C GLY A 123 -6.32 -6.18 -15.29
N ASP A 124 -5.68 -7.33 -15.43
CA ASP A 124 -5.70 -8.11 -16.66
C ASP A 124 -6.38 -9.47 -16.43
N PRO A 125 -7.61 -9.68 -16.95
CA PRO A 125 -8.36 -10.92 -16.77
C PRO A 125 -7.77 -12.08 -17.59
N ARG A 126 -6.78 -11.84 -18.45
CA ARG A 126 -6.07 -12.88 -19.21
C ARG A 126 -4.82 -13.42 -18.50
N GLN A 127 -4.46 -12.85 -17.35
CA GLN A 127 -3.36 -13.32 -16.51
C GLN A 127 -3.81 -14.33 -15.45
N LEU A 128 -2.91 -14.68 -14.52
CA LEU A 128 -3.18 -15.65 -13.47
C LEU A 128 -4.32 -15.18 -12.56
N PRO A 129 -5.28 -16.07 -12.22
CA PRO A 129 -6.31 -15.75 -11.24
C PRO A 129 -5.72 -15.67 -9.84
N ALA A 130 -6.55 -15.29 -8.86
CA ALA A 130 -6.13 -15.24 -7.47
C ALA A 130 -5.68 -16.62 -6.95
N THR A 131 -4.52 -16.68 -6.30
CA THR A 131 -4.00 -17.93 -5.71
C THR A 131 -4.74 -18.28 -4.43
N VAL A 132 -5.27 -19.50 -4.36
CA VAL A 132 -5.96 -20.03 -3.17
C VAL A 132 -5.38 -21.40 -2.81
N PHE A 133 -5.26 -21.73 -1.53
CA PHE A 133 -4.68 -23.01 -1.10
C PHE A 133 -5.63 -24.20 -1.30
N SER A 134 -6.94 -23.95 -1.28
CA SER A 134 -7.96 -24.99 -1.29
C SER A 134 -8.48 -25.25 -2.69
N ARG A 135 -8.21 -26.44 -3.22
CA ARG A 135 -8.74 -26.90 -4.51
C ARG A 135 -10.27 -26.83 -4.59
N ARG A 136 -10.97 -27.15 -3.49
CA ARG A 136 -12.44 -27.01 -3.40
C ARG A 136 -12.89 -25.57 -3.62
N SER A 137 -12.08 -24.59 -3.19
CA SER A 137 -12.39 -23.17 -3.40
C SER A 137 -12.26 -22.77 -4.86
N GLU A 138 -11.29 -23.33 -5.59
CA GLU A 138 -11.16 -23.14 -7.05
C GLU A 138 -12.37 -23.71 -7.80
N GLU A 139 -12.81 -24.91 -7.44
CA GLU A 139 -14.01 -25.55 -8.02
C GLU A 139 -15.27 -24.71 -7.82
N LEU A 140 -15.38 -24.05 -6.66
CA LEU A 140 -16.46 -23.13 -6.32
C LEU A 140 -16.24 -21.69 -6.81
N LYS A 141 -15.25 -21.46 -7.68
CA LYS A 141 -14.95 -20.16 -8.32
C LYS A 141 -14.53 -19.06 -7.33
N PHE A 142 -13.96 -19.43 -6.19
CA PHE A 142 -13.44 -18.47 -5.21
C PHE A 142 -12.23 -17.68 -5.73
N THR A 143 -11.50 -18.23 -6.72
CA THR A 143 -10.38 -17.56 -7.40
C THR A 143 -10.81 -16.47 -8.37
N ARG A 144 -12.10 -16.39 -8.71
CA ARG A 144 -12.64 -15.35 -9.58
C ARG A 144 -12.57 -14.01 -8.88
N SER A 145 -12.03 -13.01 -9.58
CA SER A 145 -11.97 -11.64 -9.08
C SER A 145 -13.30 -10.90 -9.27
N LEU A 146 -13.47 -9.82 -8.51
CA LEU A 146 -14.57 -8.87 -8.74
C LEU A 146 -14.49 -8.26 -10.16
N PHE A 147 -13.28 -7.99 -10.63
CA PHE A 147 -13.03 -7.47 -11.97
C PHE A 147 -13.61 -8.41 -13.05
N GLU A 148 -13.26 -9.70 -12.99
CA GLU A 148 -13.77 -10.71 -13.92
C GLU A 148 -15.29 -10.86 -13.80
N ARG A 149 -15.84 -10.88 -12.57
CA ARG A 149 -17.29 -10.98 -12.36
C ARG A 149 -18.05 -9.82 -12.98
N LEU A 150 -17.54 -8.59 -12.88
CA LEU A 150 -18.18 -7.42 -13.48
C LEU A 150 -18.14 -7.48 -15.02
N GLN A 151 -17.02 -7.87 -15.61
CA GLN A 151 -16.94 -8.09 -17.06
C GLN A 151 -17.96 -9.13 -17.55
N LEU A 152 -18.07 -10.27 -16.85
CA LEU A 152 -19.05 -11.31 -17.18
C LEU A 152 -20.51 -10.84 -17.01
N ALA A 153 -20.75 -9.90 -16.10
CA ALA A 153 -22.05 -9.28 -15.91
C ALA A 153 -22.37 -8.20 -16.98
N GLY A 154 -21.50 -7.99 -17.96
CA GLY A 154 -21.71 -7.06 -19.07
C GLY A 154 -21.30 -5.62 -18.77
N TYR A 155 -20.58 -5.36 -17.67
CA TYR A 155 -19.99 -4.05 -17.45
C TYR A 155 -18.87 -3.80 -18.46
N GLU A 156 -18.89 -2.63 -19.10
CA GLU A 156 -17.87 -2.24 -20.05
C GLU A 156 -16.51 -2.15 -19.35
N SER A 157 -15.47 -2.66 -20.01
CA SER A 157 -14.09 -2.53 -19.58
C SER A 157 -13.25 -1.95 -20.70
N HIS A 158 -12.39 -1.00 -20.36
CA HIS A 158 -11.51 -0.36 -21.32
C HIS A 158 -10.18 -1.10 -21.37
N MET A 159 -9.84 -1.64 -22.52
CA MET A 159 -8.55 -2.28 -22.75
C MET A 159 -7.51 -1.23 -23.16
N LEU A 160 -6.38 -1.22 -22.48
CA LEU A 160 -5.19 -0.50 -22.94
C LEU A 160 -4.51 -1.32 -24.03
N THR A 161 -4.38 -0.75 -25.23
CA THR A 161 -3.94 -1.49 -26.43
C THR A 161 -2.46 -1.31 -26.74
N VAL A 162 -1.80 -0.27 -26.24
CA VAL A 162 -0.39 0.00 -26.54
C VAL A 162 0.50 -0.64 -25.47
N GLN A 163 1.45 -1.46 -25.89
CA GLN A 163 2.46 -2.07 -25.02
C GLN A 163 3.85 -1.46 -25.23
N TYR A 164 4.64 -1.43 -24.17
CA TYR A 164 5.93 -0.72 -24.10
C TYR A 164 7.11 -1.61 -23.68
N ARG A 165 6.92 -2.94 -23.59
CA ARG A 165 7.87 -3.86 -22.94
C ARG A 165 8.53 -4.86 -23.88
N MET A 166 7.77 -5.46 -24.78
CA MET A 166 8.22 -6.61 -25.57
C MET A 166 8.53 -6.19 -27.01
N HIS A 167 9.59 -6.74 -27.59
CA HIS A 167 9.87 -6.63 -29.02
C HIS A 167 8.66 -7.11 -29.86
N PRO A 168 8.33 -6.49 -31.02
CA PRO A 168 7.11 -6.81 -31.79
C PRO A 168 6.97 -8.30 -32.12
N LYS A 169 8.07 -8.98 -32.44
CA LYS A 169 8.10 -10.44 -32.69
C LYS A 169 7.67 -11.27 -31.47
N ILE A 170 8.02 -10.85 -30.25
CA ILE A 170 7.61 -11.52 -29.01
C ILE A 170 6.14 -11.22 -28.71
N ARG A 171 5.73 -9.95 -28.83
CA ARG A 171 4.35 -9.49 -28.61
C ARG A 171 3.33 -10.16 -29.53
N ALA A 172 3.74 -10.52 -30.76
CA ALA A 172 2.86 -11.08 -31.78
C ALA A 172 2.06 -12.30 -31.29
N PHE A 173 2.69 -13.21 -30.54
CA PHE A 173 1.99 -14.40 -30.04
C PHE A 173 0.97 -14.09 -28.93
N PRO A 174 1.32 -13.40 -27.81
CA PRO A 174 0.35 -13.03 -26.78
C PRO A 174 -0.81 -12.18 -27.33
N SER A 175 -0.51 -11.23 -28.23
CA SER A 175 -1.51 -10.38 -28.87
C SER A 175 -2.58 -11.19 -29.59
N ARG A 176 -2.16 -12.11 -30.47
CA ARG A 176 -3.08 -12.97 -31.21
C ARG A 176 -3.85 -13.91 -30.29
N HIS A 177 -3.16 -14.53 -29.34
CA HIS A 177 -3.71 -15.63 -28.56
C HIS A 177 -4.68 -15.16 -27.46
N PHE A 178 -4.38 -14.06 -26.77
CA PHE A 178 -5.16 -13.61 -25.61
C PHE A 178 -5.99 -12.34 -25.88
N TYR A 179 -5.58 -11.55 -26.89
CA TYR A 179 -6.07 -10.19 -27.08
C TYR A 179 -6.66 -9.91 -28.46
N GLN A 180 -6.89 -10.94 -29.28
CA GLN A 180 -7.50 -10.82 -30.61
C GLN A 180 -6.77 -9.82 -31.51
N ASP A 181 -5.43 -9.83 -31.45
CA ASP A 181 -4.56 -8.93 -32.21
C ASP A 181 -4.74 -7.42 -31.91
N ARG A 182 -5.37 -7.08 -30.78
CA ARG A 182 -5.58 -5.68 -30.38
C ARG A 182 -4.39 -5.01 -29.70
N LEU A 183 -3.33 -5.74 -29.34
CA LEU A 183 -2.13 -5.14 -28.76
C LEU A 183 -1.22 -4.58 -29.86
N THR A 184 -0.85 -3.30 -29.76
CA THR A 184 0.06 -2.58 -30.64
C THR A 184 1.33 -2.19 -29.88
N ASP A 185 2.43 -1.97 -30.60
CA ASP A 185 3.71 -1.60 -29.99
C ASP A 185 3.89 -0.07 -29.98
N PHE A 186 4.45 0.45 -28.90
CA PHE A 186 4.92 1.84 -28.87
C PHE A 186 6.26 2.01 -29.58
N TYR A 187 7.21 1.11 -29.30
CA TYR A 187 8.53 1.10 -29.93
C TYR A 187 8.54 0.15 -31.12
N SER A 188 9.30 0.51 -32.16
CA SER A 188 9.57 -0.34 -33.31
C SER A 188 10.47 -1.54 -32.96
N ALA A 189 10.60 -2.47 -33.91
CA ALA A 189 11.51 -3.61 -33.77
C ALA A 189 12.97 -3.15 -33.62
N ASP A 190 13.37 -2.13 -34.38
CA ASP A 190 14.74 -1.62 -34.39
C ASP A 190 15.08 -0.91 -33.07
N GLU A 191 14.15 -0.15 -32.50
CA GLU A 191 14.33 0.49 -31.19
C GLU A 191 14.45 -0.51 -30.02
N MET A 192 13.87 -1.70 -30.18
CA MET A 192 13.94 -2.80 -29.20
C MET A 192 14.94 -3.88 -29.60
N ALA A 193 15.80 -3.63 -30.59
CA ALA A 193 16.83 -4.57 -31.00
C ALA A 193 17.92 -4.69 -29.93
N ALA A 194 18.41 -5.91 -29.73
CA ALA A 194 19.55 -6.20 -28.88
C ALA A 194 20.72 -6.70 -29.74
N PRO A 195 21.98 -6.51 -29.31
CA PRO A 195 23.15 -6.85 -30.13
C PRO A 195 23.18 -8.31 -30.61
N TRP A 196 22.67 -9.24 -29.80
CA TRP A 196 22.63 -10.67 -30.14
C TRP A 196 21.48 -11.07 -31.08
N HIS A 197 20.62 -10.14 -31.51
CA HIS A 197 19.59 -10.42 -32.52
C HIS A 197 20.16 -10.51 -33.94
N GLU A 198 21.39 -10.04 -34.15
CA GLU A 198 22.09 -10.14 -35.45
C GLU A 198 22.92 -11.44 -35.57
N ASP A 199 23.05 -12.21 -34.49
CA ASP A 199 23.82 -13.46 -34.43
C ASP A 199 23.01 -14.69 -34.93
N ASP A 200 22.18 -14.51 -35.96
CA ASP A 200 21.53 -15.61 -36.69
C ASP A 200 22.51 -16.25 -37.72
N ARG A 201 23.80 -16.44 -37.34
CA ARG A 201 24.82 -17.12 -38.15
C ARG A 201 25.08 -18.55 -37.70
#